data_AF-A0A1F6CGV8-F1
#
_entry.id   AF-A0A1F6CGV8-F1
#
_cell.length_a   1.000
_cell.length_b   1.000
_cell.length_c   1.000
_cell.angle_alpha   90.00
_cell.angle_beta   90.00
_cell.angle_gamma   90.00
#
_symmetry.space_group_name_H-M   'P 1'
#
loop_
_entity.id
_entity.type
_entity.pdbx_description
1 polymer ?
#
loop_
_entity_poly.entity_id
_entity_poly.type
_entity_poly.pdbx_seq_one_letter_code
_entity_poly.pdbx_strand_id
1 'polypeptide(L)'
;MKRILLSLAIVTLAGSVAALGSTGAFFSDTETSLGNTFTAGAIDLKIDNTSYYNGAATSGTSWDLRDLTIEKFFNFLDLKPGDLGEDTISLHVNTNDAYVCANVKLTSNDDNGLNEPEALVDTTDGPGNGELAQNVNFIWWADDGDNVLESDETVISQGPLSNIGAVGDSVNVTLADTNTNIWGSPGPLPGNTDKFIGKAWCFGTIASAALAQDSLGPASPRTPANSTGGISCNGSGLNNSTQTDSLTADVTFTATQARNNSDFVCAGNCAFDSTANLVVDGGFENPEVTSGDKWDIFPSPAGGWNVLWRDPPPGSPPGRPATANIELHEGVLGAAAEGDQYTELDSDWNGHVGPLNNEPASTVIYQDIPTQIGAAYSLTYQFAARPSTVAANNRLESRLGGIVMDDTGGVADPNAGITWIAKGPFPFVATTTTTRVQFTDLGTADSLGTFLDDVKLSQTSCVN
;
A
#
# COMPACT_ATOMS: atom_id res chain seq x y z
N MET A 1 -16.38 119.54 -2.92
CA MET A 1 -15.64 118.84 -4.00
C MET A 1 -14.63 117.80 -3.50
N LYS A 2 -13.90 118.00 -2.38
CA LYS A 2 -12.95 116.99 -1.84
C LYS A 2 -13.58 115.69 -1.29
N ARG A 3 -14.89 115.66 -0.97
CA ARG A 3 -15.57 114.45 -0.46
C ARG A 3 -16.13 113.51 -1.54
N ILE A 4 -16.32 113.98 -2.78
CA ILE A 4 -16.85 113.16 -3.88
C ILE A 4 -15.72 112.38 -4.58
N LEU A 5 -14.52 112.97 -4.68
CA LEU A 5 -13.35 112.32 -5.26
C LEU A 5 -12.79 111.18 -4.39
N LEU A 6 -12.91 111.28 -3.06
CA LEU A 6 -12.50 110.20 -2.15
C LEU A 6 -13.47 109.00 -2.21
N SER A 7 -14.78 109.25 -2.37
CA SER A 7 -15.77 108.17 -2.50
C SER A 7 -15.66 107.45 -3.85
N LEU A 8 -15.30 108.16 -4.93
CA LEU A 8 -15.07 107.50 -6.23
C LEU A 8 -13.77 106.67 -6.23
N ALA A 9 -12.73 107.12 -5.54
CA ALA A 9 -11.47 106.39 -5.39
C ALA A 9 -11.61 105.12 -4.53
N ILE A 10 -12.51 105.11 -3.54
CA ILE A 10 -12.76 103.92 -2.71
C ILE A 10 -13.68 102.93 -3.44
N VAL A 11 -14.61 103.40 -4.27
CA VAL A 11 -15.49 102.53 -5.08
C VAL A 11 -14.73 101.90 -6.26
N THR A 12 -13.75 102.58 -6.85
CA THR A 12 -12.86 101.96 -7.85
C THR A 12 -11.87 100.98 -7.23
N LEU A 13 -11.36 101.23 -6.01
CA LEU A 13 -10.49 100.29 -5.29
C LEU A 13 -11.26 99.05 -4.80
N ALA A 14 -12.52 99.21 -4.38
CA ALA A 14 -13.39 98.08 -4.01
C ALA A 14 -13.86 97.30 -5.25
N GLY A 15 -14.08 97.96 -6.38
CA GLY A 15 -14.43 97.34 -7.66
C GLY A 15 -13.27 96.56 -8.31
N SER A 16 -12.02 96.98 -8.10
CA SER A 16 -10.85 96.25 -8.58
C SER A 16 -10.52 94.99 -7.76
N VAL A 17 -10.97 94.90 -6.50
CA VAL A 17 -10.80 93.68 -5.69
C VAL A 17 -11.95 92.69 -5.92
N ALA A 18 -13.12 93.16 -6.37
CA ALA A 18 -14.26 92.31 -6.74
C ALA A 18 -14.14 91.67 -8.15
N ALA A 19 -13.27 92.17 -9.02
CA ALA A 19 -12.98 91.59 -10.34
C ALA A 19 -11.86 90.52 -10.31
N LEU A 20 -11.35 90.18 -9.13
CA LEU A 20 -10.66 88.91 -8.88
C LEU A 20 -11.63 87.99 -8.13
N GLY A 21 -12.83 87.86 -8.70
CA GLY A 21 -13.75 86.81 -8.36
C GLY A 21 -13.13 85.46 -8.69
N SER A 22 -12.45 84.89 -7.72
CA SER A 22 -12.58 83.48 -7.44
C SER A 22 -12.12 83.25 -6.00
N THR A 23 -13.07 83.16 -5.06
CA THR A 23 -12.88 82.26 -3.92
C THR A 23 -12.85 80.84 -4.48
N GLY A 24 -11.75 80.49 -5.15
CA GLY A 24 -11.47 79.13 -5.55
C GLY A 24 -11.08 78.38 -4.29
N ALA A 25 -12.05 77.75 -3.63
CA ALA A 25 -11.71 76.63 -2.76
C ALA A 25 -11.26 75.50 -3.70
N PHE A 26 -9.97 75.46 -4.00
CA PHE A 26 -9.38 74.29 -4.63
C PHE A 26 -9.12 73.27 -3.53
N PHE A 27 -10.20 72.65 -3.03
CA PHE A 27 -10.06 71.32 -2.44
C PHE A 27 -9.88 70.35 -3.62
N SER A 28 -8.63 70.10 -3.98
CA SER A 28 -8.27 69.00 -4.88
C SER A 28 -7.30 68.11 -4.12
N ASP A 29 -7.69 66.88 -3.84
CA ASP A 29 -6.74 65.80 -3.59
C ASP A 29 -6.49 65.06 -4.91
N THR A 30 -5.40 64.30 -4.97
CA THR A 30 -5.04 63.47 -6.11
C THR A 30 -4.55 62.16 -5.55
N GLU A 31 -5.42 61.14 -5.64
CA GLU A 31 -5.05 59.77 -5.29
C GLU A 31 -4.32 59.16 -6.49
N THR A 32 -3.01 59.00 -6.36
CA THR A 32 -2.18 58.39 -7.41
C THR A 32 -1.80 56.98 -7.00
N SER A 33 -2.31 56.01 -7.76
CA SER A 33 -1.91 54.61 -7.62
C SER A 33 -0.74 54.33 -8.58
N LEU A 34 0.48 54.24 -8.03
CA LEU A 34 1.71 53.98 -8.79
C LEU A 34 2.22 52.57 -8.48
N GLY A 35 2.69 51.85 -9.51
CA GLY A 35 3.31 50.54 -9.31
C GLY A 35 2.35 49.36 -9.11
N ASN A 36 1.08 49.48 -9.53
CA ASN A 36 0.17 48.34 -9.58
C ASN A 36 0.76 47.26 -10.50
N THR A 37 0.97 46.07 -9.95
CA THR A 37 1.54 44.93 -10.67
C THR A 37 0.66 43.70 -10.47
N PHE A 38 0.59 42.85 -11.50
CA PHE A 38 0.10 41.48 -11.38
C PHE A 38 1.30 40.54 -11.52
N THR A 39 1.54 39.73 -10.50
CA THR A 39 2.52 38.64 -10.54
C THR A 39 1.75 37.32 -10.48
N ALA A 40 1.88 36.48 -11.51
CA ALA A 40 1.33 35.12 -11.47
C ALA A 40 2.18 34.25 -10.55
N GLY A 41 1.55 33.35 -9.80
CA GLY A 41 2.27 32.28 -9.09
C GLY A 41 2.80 31.24 -10.08
N ALA A 42 3.84 30.50 -9.68
CA ALA A 42 4.40 29.40 -10.45
C ALA A 42 3.92 28.04 -9.90
N ILE A 43 3.82 27.05 -10.78
CA ILE A 43 3.83 25.64 -10.37
C ILE A 43 5.17 25.06 -10.83
N ASP A 44 5.95 24.60 -9.87
CA ASP A 44 7.29 24.09 -10.05
C ASP A 44 7.46 23.05 -8.94
N LEU A 45 7.39 21.76 -9.31
CA LEU A 45 7.61 20.65 -8.40
C LEU A 45 9.08 20.27 -8.50
N LYS A 46 9.80 20.43 -7.40
CA LYS A 46 11.17 19.96 -7.28
C LYS A 46 11.25 18.83 -6.27
N ILE A 47 12.24 17.99 -6.47
CA ILE A 47 12.44 16.82 -5.65
C ILE A 47 13.86 16.86 -5.12
N ASP A 48 14.11 16.28 -3.97
CA ASP A 48 15.43 15.87 -3.52
C ASP A 48 15.36 14.46 -2.95
N ASN A 49 16.53 13.85 -2.77
CA ASN A 49 16.61 12.51 -2.22
C ASN A 49 17.81 12.37 -1.29
N THR A 50 17.60 11.75 -0.14
CA THR A 50 18.68 11.27 0.72
C THR A 50 18.56 9.77 0.87
N SER A 51 19.61 9.03 0.51
CA SER A 51 19.57 7.57 0.37
C SER A 51 20.68 6.88 1.18
N TYR A 52 20.36 5.72 1.73
CA TYR A 52 21.23 4.87 2.53
C TYR A 52 21.23 3.44 1.99
N TYR A 53 22.37 2.75 2.11
CA TYR A 53 22.56 1.35 1.76
C TYR A 53 23.23 0.65 2.93
N ASN A 54 22.55 -0.35 3.51
CA ASN A 54 22.97 -1.03 4.73
C ASN A 54 23.35 -0.06 5.86
N GLY A 55 22.57 1.02 6.01
CA GLY A 55 22.79 2.07 7.00
C GLY A 55 23.90 3.08 6.66
N ALA A 56 24.56 2.97 5.52
CA ALA A 56 25.58 3.91 5.07
C ALA A 56 25.03 4.86 3.99
N ALA A 57 25.27 6.17 4.14
CA ALA A 57 24.82 7.17 3.17
C ALA A 57 25.39 6.91 1.76
N THR A 58 24.53 7.00 0.75
CA THR A 58 24.86 6.68 -0.65
C THR A 58 24.81 7.93 -1.53
N SER A 59 25.97 8.47 -1.88
CA SER A 59 26.06 9.70 -2.70
C SER A 59 25.60 9.52 -4.16
N GLY A 60 25.60 8.29 -4.67
CA GLY A 60 25.16 8.00 -6.05
C GLY A 60 23.65 8.11 -6.27
N THR A 61 22.88 8.05 -5.18
CA THR A 61 21.41 8.14 -5.16
C THR A 61 20.93 9.26 -4.24
N SER A 62 21.82 10.00 -3.57
CA SER A 62 21.48 11.20 -2.79
C SER A 62 21.83 12.46 -3.56
N TRP A 63 20.90 13.41 -3.64
CA TRP A 63 21.07 14.62 -4.43
C TRP A 63 20.15 15.75 -3.96
N ASP A 64 20.68 16.98 -4.05
CA ASP A 64 19.96 18.20 -3.65
C ASP A 64 18.83 18.58 -4.62
N LEU A 65 17.91 19.40 -4.11
CA LEU A 65 16.70 19.90 -4.76
C LEU A 65 16.87 20.29 -6.24
N ARG A 66 16.10 19.65 -7.14
CA ARG A 66 16.10 19.92 -8.58
C ARG A 66 14.88 19.32 -9.29
N ASP A 67 14.77 19.64 -10.58
CA ASP A 67 13.90 18.92 -11.53
C ASP A 67 14.53 17.59 -11.91
N LEU A 68 13.74 16.51 -11.92
CA LEU A 68 14.22 15.19 -12.33
C LEU A 68 14.55 15.18 -13.83
N THR A 69 15.76 14.73 -14.15
CA THR A 69 16.20 14.51 -15.54
C THR A 69 16.87 13.16 -15.70
N ILE A 70 17.90 12.89 -14.88
CA ILE A 70 18.73 11.68 -14.94
C ILE A 70 18.96 11.05 -13.55
N GLU A 71 18.43 11.71 -12.53
CA GLU A 71 18.52 11.32 -11.13
C GLU A 71 17.93 9.93 -10.90
N LYS A 72 18.53 9.20 -9.95
CA LYS A 72 18.14 7.82 -9.64
C LYS A 72 17.84 7.70 -8.16
N PHE A 73 16.71 7.07 -7.83
CA PHE A 73 16.34 6.70 -6.46
C PHE A 73 17.01 5.38 -6.03
N PHE A 74 17.48 4.56 -6.96
CA PHE A 74 18.28 3.38 -6.65
C PHE A 74 19.19 3.08 -7.84
N ASN A 75 20.43 2.65 -7.58
CA ASN A 75 21.41 2.30 -8.61
C ASN A 75 22.53 1.45 -7.99
N PHE A 76 22.21 0.20 -7.69
CA PHE A 76 23.11 -0.75 -7.05
C PHE A 76 23.50 -1.83 -8.06
N LEU A 77 24.81 -2.08 -8.18
CA LEU A 77 25.36 -3.00 -9.18
C LEU A 77 25.62 -4.41 -8.63
N ASP A 78 25.55 -4.57 -7.31
CA ASP A 78 25.90 -5.80 -6.62
C ASP A 78 25.06 -5.88 -5.33
N LEU A 79 23.92 -6.56 -5.42
CA LEU A 79 23.06 -6.83 -4.28
C LEU A 79 23.40 -8.21 -3.69
N LYS A 80 23.33 -8.30 -2.37
CA LYS A 80 23.52 -9.52 -1.58
C LYS A 80 22.27 -9.82 -0.78
N PRO A 81 21.93 -11.11 -0.58
CA PRO A 81 20.79 -11.49 0.22
C PRO A 81 20.79 -10.79 1.59
N GLY A 82 19.71 -10.06 1.88
CA GLY A 82 19.55 -9.31 3.12
C GLY A 82 20.02 -7.86 3.05
N ASP A 83 20.54 -7.40 1.90
CA ASP A 83 20.84 -6.00 1.69
C ASP A 83 19.55 -5.17 1.72
N LEU A 84 19.65 -4.02 2.39
CA LEU A 84 18.59 -3.05 2.59
C LEU A 84 19.05 -1.70 2.06
N GLY A 85 18.16 -0.95 1.43
CA GLY A 85 18.37 0.49 1.25
C GLY A 85 17.12 1.27 1.58
N GLU A 86 17.34 2.55 1.88
CA GLU A 86 16.30 3.45 2.37
C GLU A 86 16.49 4.84 1.77
N ASP A 87 15.40 5.54 1.49
CA ASP A 87 15.42 6.89 0.95
C ASP A 87 14.37 7.77 1.63
N THR A 88 14.76 9.02 1.90
CA THR A 88 13.84 10.14 2.15
C THR A 88 13.73 10.94 0.86
N ILE A 89 12.57 10.85 0.20
CA ILE A 89 12.26 11.61 -1.01
C ILE A 89 11.43 12.83 -0.60
N SER A 90 11.93 14.03 -0.85
CA SER A 90 11.21 15.27 -0.52
C SER A 90 10.56 15.87 -1.75
N LEU A 91 9.30 16.25 -1.65
CA LEU A 91 8.50 16.92 -2.67
C LEU A 91 8.30 18.38 -2.28
N HIS A 92 8.74 19.29 -3.16
CA HIS A 92 8.70 20.73 -2.93
C HIS A 92 7.75 21.37 -3.91
N VAL A 93 6.55 21.69 -3.43
CA VAL A 93 5.60 22.50 -4.19
C VAL A 93 5.85 23.96 -3.85
N ASN A 94 6.20 24.75 -4.86
CA ASN A 94 6.52 26.18 -4.70
C ASN A 94 5.24 27.00 -4.39
N THR A 95 4.95 28.08 -5.10
CA THR A 95 4.00 29.09 -4.60
C THR A 95 2.50 28.76 -4.60
N ASN A 96 2.05 27.71 -5.31
CA ASN A 96 0.62 27.40 -5.45
C ASN A 96 0.30 26.00 -4.96
N ASP A 97 -0.89 25.83 -4.38
CA ASP A 97 -1.42 24.51 -4.06
C ASP A 97 -1.47 23.61 -5.30
N ALA A 98 -1.02 22.37 -5.15
CA ALA A 98 -0.89 21.44 -6.25
C ALA A 98 -1.40 20.04 -5.90
N TYR A 99 -2.08 19.43 -6.86
CA TYR A 99 -2.30 18.00 -6.88
C TYR A 99 -1.04 17.32 -7.39
N VAL A 100 -0.65 16.21 -6.78
CA VAL A 100 0.58 15.50 -7.11
C VAL A 100 0.29 14.02 -7.32
N CYS A 101 0.78 13.50 -8.44
CA CYS A 101 0.71 12.09 -8.80
C CYS A 101 2.13 11.56 -8.99
N ALA A 102 2.33 10.27 -8.74
CA ALA A 102 3.53 9.55 -9.10
C ALA A 102 3.20 8.40 -10.07
N ASN A 103 4.18 7.98 -10.85
CA ASN A 103 4.11 6.79 -11.70
C ASN A 103 5.40 6.01 -11.53
N VAL A 104 5.27 4.69 -11.36
CA VAL A 104 6.40 3.77 -11.36
C VAL A 104 6.20 2.76 -12.47
N LYS A 105 7.19 2.62 -13.34
CA LYS A 105 7.14 1.72 -14.49
C LYS A 105 8.28 0.72 -14.41
N LEU A 106 7.98 -0.58 -14.48
CA LEU A 106 9.01 -1.60 -14.61
C LEU A 106 9.54 -1.59 -16.05
N THR A 107 10.83 -1.34 -16.25
CA THR A 107 11.44 -1.15 -17.57
C THR A 107 12.34 -2.29 -18.01
N SER A 108 12.87 -3.09 -17.07
CA SER A 108 13.50 -4.37 -17.38
C SER A 108 13.44 -5.33 -16.18
N ASN A 109 13.57 -6.62 -16.47
CA ASN A 109 13.73 -7.69 -15.49
C ASN A 109 14.50 -8.82 -16.19
N ASP A 110 15.77 -8.57 -16.45
CA ASP A 110 16.58 -9.33 -17.40
C ASP A 110 17.59 -10.19 -16.65
N ASP A 111 17.67 -11.46 -17.03
CA ASP A 111 18.82 -12.30 -16.72
C ASP A 111 19.96 -11.93 -17.70
N ASN A 112 21.16 -11.71 -17.16
CA ASN A 112 22.33 -11.25 -17.92
C ASN A 112 23.39 -12.34 -18.10
N GLY A 113 22.97 -13.59 -18.00
CA GLY A 113 23.69 -14.79 -18.38
C GLY A 113 23.89 -15.74 -17.21
N LEU A 114 23.34 -16.94 -17.34
CA LEU A 114 23.48 -18.02 -16.37
C LEU A 114 24.95 -18.42 -16.09
N ASN A 115 25.46 -18.05 -14.92
CA ASN A 115 26.76 -18.52 -14.44
C ASN A 115 26.61 -19.74 -13.50
N GLU A 116 27.71 -20.37 -13.11
CA GLU A 116 27.67 -21.34 -12.01
C GLU A 116 27.89 -20.58 -10.70
N PRO A 117 26.97 -20.64 -9.71
CA PRO A 117 26.01 -21.74 -9.47
C PRO A 117 24.54 -21.46 -9.81
N GLU A 118 24.24 -20.36 -10.51
CA GLU A 118 22.90 -19.96 -10.96
C GLU A 118 22.28 -20.98 -11.92
N ALA A 119 23.05 -21.43 -12.91
CA ALA A 119 22.66 -22.44 -13.91
C ALA A 119 22.26 -23.82 -13.31
N LEU A 120 22.52 -24.04 -12.02
CA LEU A 120 22.08 -25.25 -11.30
C LEU A 120 20.63 -25.16 -10.81
N VAL A 121 20.10 -23.95 -10.69
CA VAL A 121 18.78 -23.67 -10.13
C VAL A 121 17.90 -22.81 -11.05
N ASP A 122 18.49 -22.20 -12.06
CA ASP A 122 17.79 -21.50 -13.14
C ASP A 122 18.18 -22.04 -14.52
N THR A 123 17.19 -22.06 -15.42
CA THR A 123 17.26 -22.56 -16.78
C THR A 123 16.81 -21.54 -17.83
N THR A 124 16.31 -20.38 -17.40
CA THR A 124 15.93 -19.27 -18.28
C THR A 124 17.07 -18.27 -18.41
N ASP A 125 17.18 -17.54 -19.52
CA ASP A 125 18.25 -16.54 -19.74
C ASP A 125 17.71 -15.43 -20.64
N GLY A 126 18.18 -14.22 -20.47
CA GLY A 126 17.93 -13.08 -21.34
C GLY A 126 16.78 -12.16 -20.92
N PRO A 127 16.35 -11.27 -21.83
CA PRO A 127 15.44 -10.18 -21.49
C PRO A 127 14.08 -10.66 -20.98
N GLY A 128 13.64 -10.08 -19.86
CA GLY A 128 12.38 -10.42 -19.19
C GLY A 128 12.36 -11.73 -18.42
N ASN A 129 13.47 -12.47 -18.38
CA ASN A 129 13.58 -13.76 -17.70
C ASN A 129 14.24 -13.70 -16.32
N GLY A 130 14.60 -12.51 -15.80
CA GLY A 130 15.21 -12.40 -14.48
C GLY A 130 14.23 -12.72 -13.33
N GLU A 131 14.78 -13.13 -12.19
CA GLU A 131 14.06 -13.28 -10.92
C GLU A 131 14.28 -12.13 -9.94
N LEU A 132 15.19 -11.20 -10.21
CA LEU A 132 15.50 -10.14 -9.25
C LEU A 132 14.29 -9.25 -8.94
N ALA A 133 13.43 -8.91 -9.91
CA ALA A 133 12.26 -8.06 -9.66
C ALA A 133 11.23 -8.68 -8.72
N GLN A 134 11.21 -10.01 -8.61
CA GLN A 134 10.37 -10.82 -7.73
C GLN A 134 10.96 -10.91 -6.32
N ASN A 135 12.26 -10.63 -6.17
CA ASN A 135 13.01 -10.83 -4.94
C ASN A 135 13.49 -9.53 -4.27
N VAL A 136 13.47 -8.40 -4.98
CA VAL A 136 13.68 -7.07 -4.38
C VAL A 136 12.33 -6.47 -4.01
N ASN A 137 12.04 -6.50 -2.71
CA ASN A 137 10.80 -6.01 -2.13
C ASN A 137 10.94 -4.55 -1.72
N PHE A 138 9.94 -3.73 -2.02
CA PHE A 138 9.88 -2.32 -1.66
C PHE A 138 8.77 -2.08 -0.65
N ILE A 139 8.91 -1.03 0.14
CA ILE A 139 7.84 -0.41 0.92
C ILE A 139 7.95 1.11 0.77
N TRP A 140 6.80 1.75 0.62
CA TRP A 140 6.68 3.19 0.46
C TRP A 140 5.64 3.69 1.44
N TRP A 141 5.90 4.80 2.13
CA TRP A 141 4.94 5.39 3.07
C TRP A 141 4.95 6.91 3.00
N ALA A 142 3.84 7.50 3.46
CA ALA A 142 3.75 8.94 3.71
C ALA A 142 4.58 9.25 4.96
N ASP A 143 5.76 9.83 4.74
CA ASP A 143 6.76 10.06 5.77
C ASP A 143 6.68 11.51 6.28
N ASP A 144 7.09 11.72 7.52
CA ASP A 144 7.20 13.05 8.11
C ASP A 144 8.59 13.70 7.93
N GLY A 145 9.54 12.96 7.34
CA GLY A 145 10.86 13.41 6.90
C GLY A 145 12.03 12.84 7.69
N ASP A 146 11.80 11.83 8.53
CA ASP A 146 12.82 11.20 9.38
C ASP A 146 13.32 9.83 8.87
N ASN A 147 12.63 9.27 7.86
CA ASN A 147 12.88 7.95 7.27
C ASN A 147 12.67 6.78 8.25
N VAL A 148 11.68 6.89 9.13
CA VAL A 148 11.30 5.88 10.10
C VAL A 148 9.82 5.62 9.93
N LEU A 149 9.44 4.37 9.62
CA LEU A 149 8.03 4.02 9.55
C LEU A 149 7.41 4.04 10.96
N GLU A 150 6.49 4.96 11.19
CA GLU A 150 5.80 5.16 12.46
C GLU A 150 4.31 4.77 12.43
N SER A 151 3.71 4.59 13.60
CA SER A 151 2.36 4.01 13.76
C SER A 151 1.20 4.83 13.19
N ASP A 152 1.40 6.14 12.96
CA ASP A 152 0.42 7.05 12.38
C ASP A 152 0.72 7.39 10.90
N GLU A 153 1.77 6.81 10.34
CA GLU A 153 2.13 6.97 8.94
C GLU A 153 1.42 5.95 8.06
N THR A 154 1.10 6.36 6.84
CA THR A 154 0.33 5.53 5.91
C THR A 154 1.27 4.84 4.94
N VAL A 155 1.30 3.50 4.99
CA VAL A 155 1.95 2.69 3.96
C VAL A 155 1.16 2.82 2.65
N ILE A 156 1.83 3.27 1.60
CA ILE A 156 1.30 3.46 0.26
C ILE A 156 1.26 2.11 -0.47
N SER A 157 2.36 1.36 -0.42
CA SER A 157 2.49 0.04 -1.04
C SER A 157 3.64 -0.75 -0.44
N GLN A 158 3.55 -2.08 -0.53
CA GLN A 158 4.60 -3.01 -0.13
C GLN A 158 4.62 -4.24 -1.04
N GLY A 159 5.80 -4.74 -1.38
CA GLY A 159 6.00 -5.97 -2.14
C GLY A 159 7.08 -5.84 -3.23
N PRO A 160 7.32 -6.91 -4.01
CA PRO A 160 8.30 -6.88 -5.09
C PRO A 160 7.86 -5.97 -6.24
N LEU A 161 8.82 -5.38 -6.96
CA LEU A 161 8.52 -4.55 -8.14
C LEU A 161 7.82 -5.33 -9.25
N SER A 162 8.00 -6.65 -9.31
CA SER A 162 7.25 -7.52 -10.23
C SER A 162 5.73 -7.44 -10.04
N ASN A 163 5.23 -6.95 -8.90
CA ASN A 163 3.80 -6.76 -8.67
C ASN A 163 3.20 -5.64 -9.54
N ILE A 164 4.03 -4.78 -10.16
CA ILE A 164 3.56 -3.80 -11.14
C ILE A 164 2.94 -4.51 -12.37
N GLY A 165 3.48 -5.68 -12.73
CA GLY A 165 3.06 -6.43 -13.90
C GLY A 165 4.23 -6.85 -14.78
N ALA A 166 3.97 -6.98 -16.08
CA ALA A 166 5.00 -7.29 -17.06
C ALA A 166 5.94 -6.10 -17.28
N VAL A 167 7.13 -6.38 -17.83
CA VAL A 167 8.04 -5.31 -18.27
C VAL A 167 7.31 -4.40 -19.26
N GLY A 168 7.30 -3.11 -18.98
CA GLY A 168 6.56 -2.09 -19.71
C GLY A 168 5.29 -1.60 -19.00
N ASP A 169 4.77 -2.36 -18.03
CA ASP A 169 3.63 -1.96 -17.22
C ASP A 169 4.05 -0.90 -16.19
N SER A 170 3.07 -0.10 -15.78
CA SER A 170 3.27 0.97 -14.81
C SER A 170 2.10 1.12 -13.87
N VAL A 171 2.38 1.51 -12.65
CA VAL A 171 1.38 1.87 -11.64
C VAL A 171 1.37 3.38 -11.44
N ASN A 172 0.17 3.97 -11.44
CA ASN A 172 -0.03 5.35 -11.00
C ASN A 172 -0.36 5.37 -9.52
N VAL A 173 0.24 6.31 -8.80
CA VAL A 173 0.07 6.50 -7.36
C VAL A 173 -0.42 7.91 -7.10
N THR A 174 -1.54 8.01 -6.41
CA THR A 174 -2.15 9.28 -6.02
C THR A 174 -1.55 9.75 -4.71
N LEU A 175 -0.74 10.81 -4.77
CA LEU A 175 -0.16 11.39 -3.56
C LEU A 175 -1.08 12.46 -2.98
N ALA A 176 -1.64 13.31 -3.85
CA ALA A 176 -2.65 14.30 -3.50
C ALA A 176 -3.52 14.66 -4.71
N ASP A 177 -4.83 14.46 -4.62
CA ASP A 177 -5.83 14.90 -5.60
C ASP A 177 -7.09 15.44 -4.88
N THR A 178 -8.20 15.68 -5.59
CA THR A 178 -9.45 16.14 -4.95
C THR A 178 -10.02 15.16 -3.92
N ASN A 179 -9.81 13.86 -4.10
CA ASN A 179 -10.42 12.80 -3.31
C ASN A 179 -9.46 12.14 -2.30
N THR A 180 -8.15 12.37 -2.44
CA THR A 180 -7.12 11.65 -1.67
C THR A 180 -5.95 12.58 -1.33
N ASN A 181 -5.37 12.39 -0.15
CA ASN A 181 -4.08 12.98 0.22
C ASN A 181 -3.40 12.04 1.21
N ILE A 182 -2.23 11.52 0.88
CA ILE A 182 -1.58 10.50 1.72
C ILE A 182 -1.02 11.06 3.04
N TRP A 183 -0.96 12.39 3.19
CA TRP A 183 -0.51 13.08 4.41
C TRP A 183 -1.67 13.70 5.22
N GLY A 184 -2.92 13.26 4.99
CA GLY A 184 -4.05 13.66 5.81
C GLY A 184 -5.36 13.81 5.04
N SER A 185 -6.03 14.95 5.22
CA SER A 185 -7.35 15.18 4.61
C SER A 185 -7.26 15.32 3.08
N PRO A 186 -8.22 14.74 2.32
CA PRO A 186 -8.30 14.90 0.87
C PRO A 186 -8.15 16.33 0.39
N GLY A 187 -7.46 16.50 -0.74
CA GLY A 187 -7.18 17.81 -1.33
C GLY A 187 -5.70 17.99 -1.71
N PRO A 188 -5.37 19.15 -2.30
CA PRO A 188 -4.04 19.42 -2.81
C PRO A 188 -3.00 19.56 -1.70
N LEU A 189 -1.73 19.42 -2.07
CA LEU A 189 -0.62 19.87 -1.23
C LEU A 189 -0.62 21.40 -1.18
N PRO A 190 -0.53 22.02 0.01
CA PRO A 190 -0.42 23.47 0.12
C PRO A 190 0.89 23.97 -0.52
N GLY A 191 0.83 25.13 -1.17
CA GLY A 191 2.04 25.78 -1.68
C GLY A 191 3.02 26.17 -0.57
N ASN A 192 4.32 26.11 -0.86
CA ASN A 192 5.45 26.33 0.03
C ASN A 192 5.47 25.33 1.19
N THR A 193 5.11 24.08 0.90
CA THR A 193 5.25 22.98 1.85
C THR A 193 6.10 21.87 1.26
N ASP A 194 6.87 21.26 2.14
CA ASP A 194 7.69 20.09 1.86
C ASP A 194 6.91 18.87 2.34
N LYS A 195 6.87 17.84 1.51
CA LYS A 195 6.24 16.55 1.84
C LYS A 195 7.22 15.43 1.58
N PHE A 196 7.24 14.44 2.46
CA PHE A 196 8.23 13.38 2.40
C PHE A 196 7.56 12.05 2.05
N ILE A 197 8.24 11.29 1.20
CA ILE A 197 7.95 9.88 0.94
C ILE A 197 9.13 9.10 1.48
N GLY A 198 8.84 8.24 2.46
CA GLY A 198 9.78 7.25 2.93
C GLY A 198 9.74 6.05 2.00
N LYS A 199 10.92 5.54 1.66
CA LYS A 199 11.07 4.35 0.82
C LYS A 199 12.10 3.45 1.46
N ALA A 200 11.79 2.17 1.60
CA ALA A 200 12.79 1.15 1.87
C ALA A 200 12.68 0.02 0.86
N TRP A 201 13.80 -0.65 0.60
CA TRP A 201 13.84 -1.86 -0.21
C TRP A 201 14.73 -2.91 0.44
N CYS A 202 14.38 -4.17 0.25
CA CYS A 202 15.07 -5.33 0.78
C CYS A 202 15.28 -6.34 -0.34
N PHE A 203 16.52 -6.80 -0.53
CA PHE A 203 16.77 -7.99 -1.32
C PHE A 203 16.50 -9.23 -0.47
N GLY A 204 15.27 -9.74 -0.57
CA GLY A 204 14.71 -10.77 0.30
C GLY A 204 13.32 -10.38 0.80
N THR A 205 12.87 -11.02 1.88
CA THR A 205 11.58 -10.72 2.50
C THR A 205 11.67 -9.43 3.30
N ILE A 206 10.81 -8.45 2.97
CA ILE A 206 10.65 -7.22 3.75
C ILE A 206 9.50 -7.38 4.75
N ALA A 207 9.73 -6.98 5.99
CA ALA A 207 8.69 -6.92 7.01
C ALA A 207 8.70 -5.56 7.71
N SER A 208 7.52 -4.99 7.92
CA SER A 208 7.30 -3.72 8.61
C SER A 208 6.84 -3.96 10.04
N ALA A 209 7.47 -3.29 10.99
CA ALA A 209 7.07 -3.20 12.39
C ALA A 209 7.15 -1.73 12.78
N ALA A 210 6.10 -0.98 12.44
CA ALA A 210 6.04 0.46 12.65
C ALA A 210 6.39 0.83 14.10
N LEU A 211 7.22 1.85 14.27
CA LEU A 211 7.65 2.34 15.57
C LEU A 211 6.61 3.30 16.15
N ALA A 212 6.73 3.60 17.45
CA ALA A 212 5.86 4.58 18.07
C ALA A 212 6.24 5.99 17.59
N GLN A 213 5.23 6.75 17.15
CA GLN A 213 5.34 8.14 16.71
C GLN A 213 6.01 9.03 17.77
N ASP A 214 7.09 9.73 17.40
CA ASP A 214 7.90 10.58 18.28
C ASP A 214 7.65 12.10 18.17
N SER A 215 6.97 12.53 17.10
CA SER A 215 6.55 13.88 16.72
C SER A 215 7.70 14.86 16.48
N LEU A 216 8.85 14.36 16.05
CA LEU A 216 10.04 15.15 15.79
C LEU A 216 10.36 15.29 14.30
N GLY A 217 9.82 14.43 13.44
CA GLY A 217 10.06 14.41 12.01
C GLY A 217 11.52 14.59 11.63
N PRO A 218 11.89 15.54 10.74
CA PRO A 218 13.27 15.68 10.28
C PRO A 218 14.29 15.97 11.40
N ALA A 219 13.84 16.32 12.62
CA ALA A 219 14.69 16.53 13.78
C ALA A 219 15.07 15.23 14.54
N SER A 220 14.47 14.08 14.20
CA SER A 220 14.77 12.77 14.78
C SER A 220 15.19 11.74 13.72
N PRO A 221 16.19 12.06 12.87
CA PRO A 221 16.68 11.07 11.93
C PRO A 221 17.20 9.84 12.69
N ARG A 222 17.08 8.66 12.08
CA ARG A 222 17.54 7.35 12.61
C ARG A 222 18.68 7.47 13.66
N THR A 223 18.29 7.25 14.90
CA THR A 223 19.15 7.10 16.07
C THR A 223 19.37 5.61 16.37
N PRO A 224 20.30 5.26 17.28
CA PRO A 224 20.41 3.88 17.75
C PRO A 224 19.10 3.32 18.35
N ALA A 225 18.20 4.17 18.86
CA ALA A 225 16.96 3.77 19.53
C ALA A 225 15.85 3.36 18.53
N ASN A 226 15.83 3.94 17.33
CA ASN A 226 14.94 3.61 16.20
C ASN A 226 15.76 3.05 15.02
N SER A 227 16.84 2.33 15.32
CA SER A 227 17.82 1.85 14.33
C SER A 227 17.29 0.81 13.34
N THR A 228 16.06 0.33 13.52
CA THR A 228 15.35 -0.49 12.55
C THR A 228 14.55 0.34 11.55
N GLY A 229 14.30 1.63 11.81
CA GLY A 229 13.46 2.47 10.95
C GLY A 229 12.05 1.93 10.74
N GLY A 230 11.58 1.03 11.61
CA GLY A 230 10.32 0.30 11.43
C GLY A 230 10.37 -0.80 10.35
N ILE A 231 11.52 -1.07 9.74
CA ILE A 231 11.68 -2.03 8.63
C ILE A 231 12.69 -3.11 8.99
N SER A 232 12.45 -4.34 8.53
CA SER A 232 13.39 -5.45 8.62
C SER A 232 13.53 -6.15 7.29
N CYS A 233 14.74 -6.63 7.01
CA CYS A 233 15.08 -7.32 5.78
C CYS A 233 15.65 -8.71 6.09
N ASN A 234 15.11 -9.74 5.44
CA ASN A 234 15.55 -11.12 5.60
C ASN A 234 15.83 -11.76 4.23
N GLY A 235 17.11 -11.91 3.90
CA GLY A 235 17.56 -12.58 2.67
C GLY A 235 17.69 -14.11 2.76
N SER A 236 17.40 -14.74 3.90
CA SER A 236 17.67 -16.17 4.10
C SER A 236 16.87 -17.11 3.20
N GLY A 237 15.76 -16.64 2.63
CA GLY A 237 14.95 -17.39 1.66
C GLY A 237 15.47 -17.35 0.22
N LEU A 238 16.49 -16.53 -0.07
CA LEU A 238 17.03 -16.38 -1.41
C LEU A 238 17.96 -17.54 -1.78
N ASN A 239 17.96 -17.91 -3.06
CA ASN A 239 18.83 -18.92 -3.63
C ASN A 239 19.73 -18.29 -4.72
N ASN A 240 20.36 -19.14 -5.52
CA ASN A 240 21.31 -18.74 -6.55
C ASN A 240 20.70 -18.23 -7.86
N SER A 241 19.37 -18.27 -8.06
CA SER A 241 18.72 -17.94 -9.34
C SER A 241 18.85 -16.47 -9.70
N THR A 242 18.77 -15.58 -8.70
CA THR A 242 18.87 -14.12 -8.89
C THR A 242 20.26 -13.57 -9.20
N GLN A 243 21.26 -14.44 -9.41
CA GLN A 243 22.60 -13.98 -9.74
C GLN A 243 22.61 -13.45 -11.18
N THR A 244 23.47 -12.48 -11.48
CA THR A 244 23.58 -11.82 -12.80
C THR A 244 22.35 -11.05 -13.29
N ASP A 245 21.18 -11.29 -12.72
CA ASP A 245 19.95 -10.56 -12.99
C ASP A 245 20.06 -9.06 -12.79
N SER A 246 19.23 -8.35 -13.53
CA SER A 246 19.02 -6.92 -13.35
C SER A 246 17.54 -6.58 -13.46
N LEU A 247 17.13 -5.58 -12.69
CA LEU A 247 15.83 -4.93 -12.85
C LEU A 247 16.05 -3.43 -13.02
N THR A 248 15.20 -2.80 -13.81
CA THR A 248 15.15 -1.34 -13.92
C THR A 248 13.71 -0.86 -13.81
N ALA A 249 13.52 0.31 -13.20
CA ALA A 249 12.23 0.97 -13.19
C ALA A 249 12.40 2.49 -13.32
N ASP A 250 11.42 3.12 -13.96
CA ASP A 250 11.30 4.57 -14.05
C ASP A 250 10.36 5.08 -12.97
N VAL A 251 10.71 6.20 -12.33
CA VAL A 251 9.86 6.89 -11.35
C VAL A 251 9.62 8.30 -11.85
N THR A 252 8.35 8.68 -11.99
CA THR A 252 7.93 10.01 -12.45
C THR A 252 7.00 10.65 -11.43
N PHE A 253 7.13 11.95 -11.23
CA PHE A 253 6.19 12.75 -10.44
C PHE A 253 5.61 13.87 -11.30
N THR A 254 4.34 14.17 -11.11
CA THR A 254 3.64 15.22 -11.86
C THR A 254 2.83 16.08 -10.90
N ALA A 255 2.92 17.40 -11.05
CA ALA A 255 2.12 18.34 -10.28
C ALA A 255 1.18 19.16 -11.19
N THR A 256 -0.08 19.28 -10.76
CA THR A 256 -1.10 20.11 -11.43
C THR A 256 -1.64 21.12 -10.44
N GLN A 257 -1.80 22.38 -10.88
CA GLN A 257 -2.28 23.46 -10.00
C GLN A 257 -3.71 23.19 -9.55
N ALA A 258 -3.98 23.33 -8.25
CA ALA A 258 -5.31 23.06 -7.70
C ALA A 258 -6.34 24.14 -8.05
N ARG A 259 -5.91 25.40 -8.08
CA ARG A 259 -6.77 26.53 -8.44
C ARG A 259 -7.32 26.34 -9.85
N ASN A 260 -8.65 26.39 -9.98
CA ASN A 260 -9.41 26.17 -11.22
C ASN A 260 -9.43 24.73 -11.75
N ASN A 261 -8.95 23.74 -10.98
CA ASN A 261 -9.04 22.31 -11.31
C ASN A 261 -9.66 21.53 -10.14
N SER A 262 -10.78 22.00 -9.58
CA SER A 262 -11.35 21.47 -8.33
C SER A 262 -11.82 20.02 -8.40
N ASP A 263 -11.95 19.45 -9.59
CA ASP A 263 -12.34 18.08 -9.89
C ASP A 263 -11.15 17.23 -10.40
N PHE A 264 -9.92 17.72 -10.25
CA PHE A 264 -8.74 16.97 -10.67
C PHE A 264 -8.57 15.70 -9.82
N VAL A 265 -8.46 14.59 -10.51
CA VAL A 265 -8.14 13.27 -9.98
C VAL A 265 -6.92 12.78 -10.74
N CYS A 266 -5.96 12.18 -10.03
CA CYS A 266 -4.82 11.57 -10.72
C CYS A 266 -5.33 10.50 -11.68
N ALA A 267 -4.84 10.49 -12.92
CA ALA A 267 -5.30 9.52 -13.91
C ALA A 267 -4.96 8.10 -13.42
N GLY A 268 -5.95 7.22 -13.34
CA GLY A 268 -5.76 5.82 -12.95
C GLY A 268 -5.58 5.62 -11.44
N ASN A 269 -6.39 6.28 -10.60
CA ASN A 269 -6.50 5.99 -9.17
C ASN A 269 -6.98 4.56 -8.96
N CYS A 270 -6.09 3.58 -9.02
CA CYS A 270 -6.39 2.21 -8.63
C CYS A 270 -6.31 2.14 -7.10
N ALA A 271 -7.41 2.47 -6.42
CA ALA A 271 -7.56 2.18 -4.99
C ALA A 271 -8.16 0.79 -4.82
N PHE A 272 -7.68 0.00 -3.86
CA PHE A 272 -8.38 -1.22 -3.48
C PHE A 272 -9.74 -0.83 -2.91
N ASP A 273 -10.81 -1.34 -3.52
CA ASP A 273 -12.14 -1.19 -2.95
C ASP A 273 -12.25 -2.08 -1.71
N SER A 274 -11.88 -1.51 -0.56
CA SER A 274 -11.99 -2.17 0.75
C SER A 274 -13.43 -2.38 1.19
N THR A 275 -14.42 -1.84 0.46
CA THR A 275 -15.85 -2.00 0.75
C THR A 275 -16.51 -3.13 -0.03
N ALA A 276 -15.86 -3.64 -1.08
CA ALA A 276 -16.35 -4.76 -1.87
C ALA A 276 -15.49 -6.01 -1.66
N ASN A 277 -15.87 -6.84 -0.69
CA ASN A 277 -15.35 -8.20 -0.62
C ASN A 277 -16.00 -9.06 -1.71
N LEU A 278 -15.20 -9.56 -2.65
CA LEU A 278 -15.65 -10.45 -3.72
C LEU A 278 -15.80 -11.91 -3.27
N VAL A 279 -15.25 -12.26 -2.11
CA VAL A 279 -15.45 -13.57 -1.46
C VAL A 279 -16.83 -13.55 -0.82
N VAL A 280 -17.63 -14.58 -1.10
CA VAL A 280 -18.92 -14.79 -0.43
C VAL A 280 -18.63 -15.44 0.92
N ASP A 281 -19.19 -14.90 2.02
CA ASP A 281 -19.04 -15.49 3.36
C ASP A 281 -17.57 -15.73 3.76
N GLY A 282 -16.74 -14.70 3.58
CA GLY A 282 -15.31 -14.76 3.94
C GLY A 282 -15.05 -14.86 5.44
N GLY A 283 -16.02 -14.47 6.28
CA GLY A 283 -16.00 -14.63 7.74
C GLY A 283 -16.64 -15.94 8.21
N PHE A 284 -17.12 -16.80 7.31
CA PHE A 284 -17.68 -18.12 7.67
C PHE A 284 -18.91 -18.09 8.61
N GLU A 285 -19.68 -17.00 8.55
CA GLU A 285 -20.88 -16.80 9.35
C GLU A 285 -22.09 -17.59 8.80
N ASN A 286 -21.93 -18.30 7.67
CA ASN A 286 -22.97 -19.14 7.09
C ASN A 286 -22.42 -20.48 6.56
N PRO A 287 -23.06 -21.61 6.87
CA PRO A 287 -24.24 -21.77 7.71
C PRO A 287 -23.93 -21.59 9.20
N GLU A 288 -24.92 -21.05 9.92
CA GLU A 288 -24.84 -20.86 11.37
C GLU A 288 -24.70 -22.20 12.11
N VAL A 289 -23.69 -22.30 12.96
CA VAL A 289 -23.56 -23.35 13.98
C VAL A 289 -24.63 -23.10 15.04
N THR A 290 -25.52 -24.07 15.22
CA THR A 290 -26.57 -24.00 16.25
C THR A 290 -26.45 -25.10 17.30
N SER A 291 -25.38 -25.89 17.21
CA SER A 291 -25.12 -27.01 18.10
C SER A 291 -24.77 -26.50 19.50
N GLY A 292 -25.20 -27.23 20.54
CA GLY A 292 -24.82 -26.88 21.93
C GLY A 292 -23.32 -27.05 22.21
N ASP A 293 -22.62 -27.77 21.34
CA ASP A 293 -21.17 -27.99 21.40
C ASP A 293 -20.37 -26.84 20.78
N LYS A 294 -21.06 -25.86 20.15
CA LYS A 294 -20.49 -24.66 19.53
C LYS A 294 -19.56 -24.91 18.34
N TRP A 295 -19.68 -26.07 17.71
CA TRP A 295 -19.07 -26.37 16.42
C TRP A 295 -19.92 -27.40 15.67
N ASP A 296 -19.86 -27.39 14.35
CA ASP A 296 -20.53 -28.37 13.50
C ASP A 296 -19.82 -28.49 12.15
N ILE A 297 -20.17 -29.52 11.38
CA ILE A 297 -19.67 -29.74 10.02
C ILE A 297 -20.79 -29.62 8.98
N PHE A 298 -20.47 -29.03 7.84
CA PHE A 298 -21.42 -28.80 6.77
C PHE A 298 -20.94 -29.37 5.45
N PRO A 299 -21.74 -30.21 4.76
CA PRO A 299 -21.30 -30.86 3.53
C PRO A 299 -21.12 -29.86 2.39
N SER A 300 -20.06 -30.03 1.62
CA SER A 300 -19.77 -29.18 0.46
C SER A 300 -20.89 -29.20 -0.60
N PRO A 301 -21.21 -28.05 -1.22
CA PRO A 301 -20.75 -26.70 -0.87
C PRO A 301 -21.55 -26.10 0.29
N ALA A 302 -20.90 -25.27 1.11
CA ALA A 302 -21.50 -24.58 2.26
C ALA A 302 -20.91 -23.16 2.37
N GLY A 303 -21.72 -22.15 2.72
CA GLY A 303 -21.23 -20.77 2.82
C GLY A 303 -20.70 -20.18 1.51
N GLY A 304 -21.03 -20.74 0.36
CA GLY A 304 -20.39 -20.36 -0.91
C GLY A 304 -19.01 -20.99 -1.14
N TRP A 305 -18.45 -21.71 -0.16
CA TRP A 305 -17.21 -22.47 -0.28
C TRP A 305 -17.46 -23.88 -0.82
N ASN A 306 -16.62 -24.29 -1.77
CA ASN A 306 -16.49 -25.69 -2.15
C ASN A 306 -15.39 -26.32 -1.30
N VAL A 307 -15.63 -27.53 -0.81
CA VAL A 307 -14.68 -28.28 0.02
C VAL A 307 -14.29 -29.56 -0.68
N LEU A 308 -13.00 -29.83 -0.71
CA LEU A 308 -12.45 -31.10 -1.13
C LEU A 308 -11.63 -31.67 0.02
N TRP A 309 -11.66 -32.98 0.13
CA TRP A 309 -10.66 -33.69 0.90
C TRP A 309 -9.30 -33.50 0.26
N ARG A 310 -8.27 -33.17 1.06
CA ARG A 310 -6.90 -33.12 0.56
C ARG A 310 -6.47 -34.54 0.14
N ASP A 311 -6.26 -34.73 -1.17
CA ASP A 311 -6.03 -36.04 -1.78
C ASP A 311 -4.56 -36.31 -2.16
N PRO A 312 -4.13 -37.58 -2.19
CA PRO A 312 -4.78 -38.72 -1.56
C PRO A 312 -4.10 -39.02 -0.22
N PRO A 313 -4.83 -39.53 0.79
CA PRO A 313 -4.26 -40.48 1.71
C PRO A 313 -4.48 -41.89 1.13
N PRO A 314 -3.45 -42.58 0.63
CA PRO A 314 -3.53 -44.02 0.42
C PRO A 314 -3.80 -44.71 1.75
N GLY A 315 -4.87 -45.49 1.84
CA GLY A 315 -5.19 -46.27 3.04
C GLY A 315 -5.97 -45.53 4.11
N SER A 316 -6.73 -44.47 3.78
CA SER A 316 -7.73 -43.91 4.68
C SER A 316 -8.57 -45.04 5.29
N PRO A 317 -8.77 -45.06 6.63
CA PRO A 317 -9.63 -46.03 7.27
C PRO A 317 -10.99 -46.12 6.55
N PRO A 318 -11.60 -47.32 6.43
CA PRO A 318 -12.96 -47.43 5.92
C PRO A 318 -13.88 -46.57 6.78
N GLY A 319 -14.57 -45.60 6.18
CA GLY A 319 -15.47 -44.69 6.90
C GLY A 319 -15.41 -43.22 6.47
N ARG A 320 -14.38 -42.80 5.73
CA ARG A 320 -14.30 -41.41 5.23
C ARG A 320 -15.55 -41.05 4.40
N PRO A 321 -16.27 -39.97 4.72
CA PRO A 321 -17.38 -39.49 3.92
C PRO A 321 -16.94 -39.19 2.48
N ALA A 322 -17.78 -39.51 1.50
CA ALA A 322 -17.49 -39.21 0.10
C ALA A 322 -17.49 -37.70 -0.18
N THR A 323 -18.37 -36.96 0.50
CA THR A 323 -18.43 -35.50 0.47
C THR A 323 -17.57 -34.94 1.60
N ALA A 324 -16.67 -34.01 1.28
CA ALA A 324 -15.93 -33.28 2.30
C ALA A 324 -16.83 -32.23 2.97
N ASN A 325 -16.57 -31.98 4.24
CA ASN A 325 -17.32 -31.01 5.02
C ASN A 325 -16.42 -29.83 5.39
N ILE A 326 -17.00 -28.64 5.45
CA ILE A 326 -16.36 -27.51 6.13
C ILE A 326 -16.72 -27.61 7.61
N GLU A 327 -15.75 -27.45 8.49
CA GLU A 327 -15.98 -27.38 9.93
C GLU A 327 -15.99 -25.93 10.37
N LEU A 328 -17.03 -25.55 11.12
CA LEU A 328 -17.22 -24.20 11.64
C LEU A 328 -17.32 -24.23 13.16
N HIS A 329 -16.69 -23.25 13.79
CA HIS A 329 -16.60 -23.08 15.24
C HIS A 329 -17.22 -21.75 15.65
N GLU A 330 -18.21 -21.76 16.54
CA GLU A 330 -18.84 -20.57 17.15
C GLU A 330 -18.22 -20.28 18.52
N GLY A 331 -16.96 -19.88 18.49
CA GLY A 331 -16.26 -19.44 19.70
C GLY A 331 -15.79 -20.57 20.65
N VAL A 332 -15.70 -21.82 20.18
CA VAL A 332 -15.39 -22.99 21.04
C VAL A 332 -13.97 -22.95 21.64
N LEU A 333 -12.96 -22.49 20.89
CA LEU A 333 -11.57 -22.39 21.35
C LEU A 333 -11.07 -20.95 21.56
N GLY A 334 -11.92 -19.97 21.29
CA GLY A 334 -11.59 -18.54 21.32
C GLY A 334 -12.52 -17.76 20.40
N ALA A 335 -12.50 -16.42 20.49
CA ALA A 335 -13.31 -15.57 19.62
C ALA A 335 -12.83 -15.61 18.17
N ALA A 336 -13.78 -15.47 17.24
CA ALA A 336 -13.51 -15.23 15.83
C ALA A 336 -12.77 -13.88 15.61
N ALA A 337 -12.08 -13.76 14.48
CA ALA A 337 -11.44 -12.50 14.08
C ALA A 337 -12.45 -11.52 13.47
N GLU A 338 -13.44 -12.03 12.76
CA GLU A 338 -14.61 -11.32 12.25
C GLU A 338 -15.87 -12.07 12.68
N GLY A 339 -17.01 -11.39 12.83
CA GLY A 339 -18.25 -12.05 13.22
C GLY A 339 -18.18 -12.83 14.55
N ASP A 340 -18.78 -14.02 14.58
CA ASP A 340 -18.77 -14.93 15.73
C ASP A 340 -18.30 -16.37 15.41
N GLN A 341 -18.03 -16.68 14.13
CA GLN A 341 -17.58 -17.99 13.68
C GLN A 341 -16.30 -17.95 12.85
N TYR A 342 -15.66 -19.11 12.72
CA TYR A 342 -14.47 -19.31 11.88
C TYR A 342 -14.40 -20.77 11.44
N THR A 343 -13.59 -21.07 10.42
CA THR A 343 -13.42 -22.44 9.94
C THR A 343 -12.14 -23.12 10.43
N GLU A 344 -12.23 -24.42 10.74
CA GLU A 344 -11.09 -25.34 10.93
C GLU A 344 -10.90 -26.17 9.65
N LEU A 345 -9.67 -26.19 9.11
CA LEU A 345 -9.39 -26.81 7.80
C LEU A 345 -8.90 -28.26 7.87
N ASP A 346 -8.69 -28.83 9.06
CA ASP A 346 -8.58 -30.28 9.28
C ASP A 346 -9.86 -30.72 9.98
N SER A 347 -10.89 -30.95 9.17
CA SER A 347 -12.30 -31.05 9.58
C SER A 347 -12.58 -32.36 10.37
N ASP A 348 -13.82 -32.84 10.32
CA ASP A 348 -14.26 -34.08 10.94
C ASP A 348 -15.11 -34.92 9.96
N TRP A 349 -15.18 -36.24 10.19
CA TRP A 349 -15.95 -37.15 9.36
C TRP A 349 -17.42 -37.30 9.77
N ASN A 350 -17.76 -37.14 11.05
CA ASN A 350 -19.09 -37.36 11.58
C ASN A 350 -19.64 -36.21 12.45
N GLY A 351 -18.85 -35.16 12.62
CA GLY A 351 -19.22 -33.91 13.27
C GLY A 351 -19.38 -34.09 14.77
N HIS A 352 -19.96 -33.07 15.41
CA HIS A 352 -20.08 -33.01 16.87
C HIS A 352 -20.89 -34.18 17.49
N VAL A 353 -21.67 -34.90 16.68
CA VAL A 353 -22.52 -36.01 17.13
C VAL A 353 -21.80 -37.36 17.20
N GLY A 354 -20.60 -37.49 16.64
CA GLY A 354 -19.86 -38.74 16.60
C GLY A 354 -18.59 -38.74 17.46
N PRO A 355 -18.08 -39.92 17.86
CA PRO A 355 -16.94 -40.03 18.77
C PRO A 355 -15.60 -40.17 18.03
N LEU A 356 -15.57 -39.96 16.71
CA LEU A 356 -14.33 -40.13 15.96
C LEU A 356 -13.42 -38.92 16.21
N ASN A 357 -12.12 -39.16 16.13
CA ASN A 357 -11.07 -38.18 16.29
C ASN A 357 -9.78 -38.79 15.71
N ASN A 358 -8.78 -37.97 15.38
CA ASN A 358 -7.51 -38.42 14.81
C ASN A 358 -7.70 -39.13 13.45
N GLU A 359 -8.63 -38.64 12.65
CA GLU A 359 -8.86 -39.12 11.28
C GLU A 359 -8.25 -38.19 10.23
N PRO A 360 -7.90 -38.70 9.05
CA PRO A 360 -7.33 -37.84 8.02
C PRO A 360 -8.43 -36.97 7.40
N ALA A 361 -8.56 -35.75 7.91
CA ALA A 361 -9.65 -34.83 7.59
C ALA A 361 -9.19 -33.48 7.01
N SER A 362 -7.91 -33.31 6.68
CA SER A 362 -7.43 -32.09 6.01
C SER A 362 -8.23 -31.80 4.75
N THR A 363 -8.57 -30.53 4.59
CA THR A 363 -9.40 -30.02 3.52
C THR A 363 -8.67 -29.02 2.64
N VAL A 364 -9.21 -28.87 1.43
CA VAL A 364 -8.97 -27.78 0.51
C VAL A 364 -10.32 -27.06 0.38
N ILE A 365 -10.38 -25.78 0.70
CA ILE A 365 -11.56 -24.95 0.42
C ILE A 365 -11.28 -23.98 -0.72
N TYR A 366 -12.28 -23.71 -1.56
CA TYR A 366 -12.12 -22.71 -2.62
C TYR A 366 -13.42 -22.05 -3.07
N GLN A 367 -13.27 -20.85 -3.63
CA GLN A 367 -14.26 -20.14 -4.43
C GLN A 367 -13.68 -19.76 -5.79
N ASP A 368 -14.46 -19.96 -6.85
CA ASP A 368 -14.12 -19.49 -8.19
C ASP A 368 -14.75 -18.11 -8.38
N ILE A 369 -13.95 -17.05 -8.25
CA ILE A 369 -14.41 -15.67 -8.23
C ILE A 369 -14.34 -15.08 -9.64
N PRO A 370 -15.43 -14.48 -10.17
CA PRO A 370 -15.37 -13.73 -11.42
C PRO A 370 -14.37 -12.58 -11.33
N THR A 371 -13.42 -12.55 -12.25
CA THR A 371 -12.38 -11.53 -12.34
C THR A 371 -12.31 -10.93 -13.75
N GLN A 372 -11.67 -9.79 -13.88
CA GLN A 372 -11.46 -9.13 -15.17
C GLN A 372 -9.99 -9.29 -15.58
N ILE A 373 -9.75 -9.83 -16.77
CA ILE A 373 -8.39 -9.99 -17.30
C ILE A 373 -7.69 -8.62 -17.31
N GLY A 374 -6.51 -8.55 -16.70
CA GLY A 374 -5.71 -7.34 -16.58
C GLY A 374 -6.10 -6.41 -15.42
N ALA A 375 -7.17 -6.70 -14.67
CA ALA A 375 -7.47 -5.98 -13.44
C ALA A 375 -6.64 -6.52 -12.28
N ALA A 376 -6.21 -5.61 -11.40
CA ALA A 376 -5.50 -5.92 -10.17
C ALA A 376 -6.49 -6.22 -9.04
N TYR A 377 -6.07 -7.09 -8.12
CA TYR A 377 -6.83 -7.55 -6.97
C TYR A 377 -5.88 -7.76 -5.78
N SER A 378 -6.40 -7.84 -4.56
CA SER A 378 -5.62 -8.21 -3.36
C SER A 378 -6.41 -9.13 -2.46
N LEU A 379 -5.73 -10.18 -1.96
CA LEU A 379 -6.24 -11.11 -0.96
C LEU A 379 -5.71 -10.76 0.44
N THR A 380 -6.59 -10.71 1.43
CA THR A 380 -6.25 -10.70 2.86
C THR A 380 -7.07 -11.75 3.59
N TYR A 381 -6.56 -12.25 4.72
CA TYR A 381 -7.28 -13.16 5.61
C TYR A 381 -6.66 -13.16 7.02
N GLN A 382 -7.33 -13.79 7.96
CA GLN A 382 -6.84 -14.07 9.30
C GLN A 382 -6.52 -15.55 9.43
N PHE A 383 -5.33 -15.85 9.92
CA PHE A 383 -4.88 -17.22 10.17
C PHE A 383 -4.63 -17.38 11.66
N ALA A 384 -4.98 -18.54 12.23
CA ALA A 384 -4.48 -18.93 13.52
C ALA A 384 -4.05 -20.39 13.54
N ALA A 385 -2.97 -20.68 14.27
CA ALA A 385 -2.68 -22.03 14.68
C ALA A 385 -3.71 -22.47 15.73
N ARG A 386 -4.12 -23.73 15.67
CA ARG A 386 -5.00 -24.32 16.66
C ARG A 386 -4.33 -24.28 18.04
N PRO A 387 -4.99 -23.74 19.08
CA PRO A 387 -4.42 -23.70 20.42
C PRO A 387 -4.05 -25.10 20.93
N SER A 388 -2.98 -25.17 21.71
CA SER A 388 -2.47 -26.41 22.34
C SER A 388 -2.07 -27.51 21.34
N THR A 389 -1.57 -27.12 20.16
CA THR A 389 -1.07 -28.05 19.13
C THR A 389 0.37 -27.74 18.71
N VAL A 390 1.02 -28.71 18.07
CA VAL A 390 2.40 -28.56 17.59
C VAL A 390 2.43 -27.98 16.17
N ALA A 391 3.60 -27.48 15.75
CA ALA A 391 3.79 -26.89 14.42
C ALA A 391 3.39 -27.81 13.25
N ALA A 392 3.46 -29.13 13.44
CA ALA A 392 3.10 -30.10 12.41
C ALA A 392 1.59 -30.13 12.11
N ASN A 393 0.73 -29.64 13.01
CA ASN A 393 -0.72 -29.58 12.81
C ASN A 393 -1.14 -28.33 12.03
N ASN A 394 -0.39 -27.24 12.12
CA ASN A 394 -0.83 -25.95 11.57
C ASN A 394 0.09 -25.49 10.46
N ARG A 395 -0.36 -25.66 9.21
CA ARG A 395 0.28 -25.02 8.05
C ARG A 395 -0.79 -24.71 7.02
N LEU A 396 -1.01 -23.43 6.74
CA LEU A 396 -2.00 -23.00 5.77
C LEU A 396 -1.29 -22.55 4.49
N GLU A 397 -1.76 -23.04 3.34
CA GLU A 397 -1.37 -22.53 2.02
C GLU A 397 -2.55 -21.76 1.41
N SER A 398 -2.29 -20.56 0.90
CA SER A 398 -3.24 -19.81 0.10
C SER A 398 -2.79 -19.74 -1.37
N ARG A 399 -3.76 -19.88 -2.30
CA ARG A 399 -3.52 -19.82 -3.74
C ARG A 399 -4.52 -18.91 -4.45
N LEU A 400 -4.03 -18.21 -5.48
CA LEU A 400 -4.82 -17.43 -6.42
C LEU A 400 -4.57 -17.93 -7.85
N GLY A 401 -5.60 -18.45 -8.51
CA GLY A 401 -5.49 -18.98 -9.88
C GLY A 401 -4.49 -20.14 -10.02
N GLY A 402 -4.22 -20.86 -8.93
CA GLY A 402 -3.24 -21.94 -8.86
C GLY A 402 -1.83 -21.52 -8.40
N ILE A 403 -1.54 -20.22 -8.34
CA ILE A 403 -0.26 -19.68 -7.84
C ILE A 403 -0.31 -19.62 -6.32
N VAL A 404 0.76 -20.07 -5.64
CA VAL A 404 0.90 -19.94 -4.17
C VAL A 404 1.19 -18.49 -3.82
N MET A 405 0.35 -17.89 -2.98
CA MET A 405 0.53 -16.53 -2.49
C MET A 405 1.22 -16.51 -1.12
N ASP A 406 0.90 -17.50 -0.28
CA ASP A 406 1.47 -17.64 1.05
C ASP A 406 1.45 -19.11 1.48
N ASP A 407 2.47 -19.48 2.25
CA ASP A 407 2.57 -20.73 2.98
C ASP A 407 3.10 -20.36 4.37
N THR A 408 2.29 -20.57 5.40
CA THR A 408 2.63 -20.13 6.76
C THR A 408 3.85 -20.87 7.32
N GLY A 409 4.26 -21.98 6.70
CA GLY A 409 5.08 -22.98 7.37
C GLY A 409 4.34 -23.60 8.56
N GLY A 410 5.03 -24.48 9.29
CA GLY A 410 4.48 -25.08 10.51
C GLY A 410 4.47 -24.09 11.67
N VAL A 411 3.29 -23.84 12.26
CA VAL A 411 3.11 -22.88 13.37
C VAL A 411 2.62 -23.61 14.62
N ALA A 412 3.40 -23.60 15.70
CA ALA A 412 2.96 -24.16 16.98
C ALA A 412 2.20 -23.11 17.79
N ASP A 413 1.17 -23.52 18.52
CA ASP A 413 0.57 -22.68 19.56
C ASP A 413 0.50 -23.43 20.89
N PRO A 414 1.41 -23.15 21.84
CA PRO A 414 1.39 -23.79 23.15
C PRO A 414 0.33 -23.19 24.09
N ASN A 415 -0.38 -22.14 23.69
CA ASN A 415 -1.34 -21.44 24.53
C ASN A 415 -2.74 -22.07 24.47
N ALA A 416 -3.61 -21.63 25.37
CA ALA A 416 -4.96 -22.17 25.54
C ALA A 416 -6.04 -21.43 24.72
N GLY A 417 -5.69 -20.40 23.93
CA GLY A 417 -6.65 -19.58 23.20
C GLY A 417 -6.09 -19.05 21.88
N ILE A 418 -6.99 -18.68 20.99
CA ILE A 418 -6.66 -18.30 19.60
C ILE A 418 -5.86 -17.00 19.57
N THR A 419 -4.78 -17.01 18.78
CA THR A 419 -4.02 -15.82 18.39
C THR A 419 -4.12 -15.65 16.88
N TRP A 420 -4.96 -14.71 16.44
CA TRP A 420 -5.12 -14.39 15.02
C TRP A 420 -3.92 -13.61 14.48
N ILE A 421 -3.46 -14.00 13.30
CA ILE A 421 -2.37 -13.40 12.54
C ILE A 421 -2.96 -12.89 11.23
N ALA A 422 -2.93 -11.58 11.02
CA ALA A 422 -3.33 -10.98 9.76
C ALA A 422 -2.36 -11.38 8.64
N LYS A 423 -2.90 -11.78 7.50
CA LYS A 423 -2.16 -12.23 6.32
C LYS A 423 -2.56 -11.39 5.11
N GLY A 424 -1.57 -11.09 4.27
CA GLY A 424 -1.70 -10.17 3.14
C GLY A 424 -1.39 -8.71 3.53
N PRO A 425 -1.66 -7.75 2.64
CA PRO A 425 -2.28 -7.92 1.32
C PRO A 425 -1.41 -8.71 0.35
N PHE A 426 -2.02 -9.65 -0.38
CA PHE A 426 -1.39 -10.40 -1.47
C PHE A 426 -1.94 -9.91 -2.81
N PRO A 427 -1.26 -8.96 -3.47
CA PRO A 427 -1.72 -8.42 -4.75
C PRO A 427 -1.52 -9.43 -5.89
N PHE A 428 -2.43 -9.43 -6.86
CA PHE A 428 -2.26 -10.14 -8.13
C PHE A 428 -3.01 -9.45 -9.27
N VAL A 429 -2.58 -9.69 -10.52
CA VAL A 429 -3.31 -9.29 -11.73
C VAL A 429 -4.02 -10.52 -12.30
N ALA A 430 -5.32 -10.44 -12.51
CA ALA A 430 -6.08 -11.55 -13.06
C ALA A 430 -5.70 -11.81 -14.52
N THR A 431 -5.31 -13.05 -14.84
CA THR A 431 -4.96 -13.50 -16.20
C THR A 431 -6.12 -14.19 -16.91
N THR A 432 -7.19 -14.49 -16.18
CA THR A 432 -8.41 -15.17 -16.63
C THR A 432 -9.65 -14.37 -16.22
N THR A 433 -10.81 -14.74 -16.74
CA THR A 433 -12.11 -14.14 -16.33
C THR A 433 -12.67 -14.73 -15.03
N THR A 434 -11.94 -15.66 -14.43
CA THR A 434 -12.31 -16.34 -13.18
C THR A 434 -11.04 -16.78 -12.49
N THR A 435 -10.84 -16.32 -11.26
CA THR A 435 -9.69 -16.67 -10.44
C THR A 435 -10.18 -17.52 -9.27
N ARG A 436 -9.55 -18.69 -9.08
CA ARG A 436 -9.78 -19.51 -7.90
C ARG A 436 -9.05 -18.92 -6.69
N VAL A 437 -9.79 -18.59 -5.64
CA VAL A 437 -9.24 -18.35 -4.29
C VAL A 437 -9.30 -19.67 -3.55
N GLN A 438 -8.16 -20.21 -3.13
CA GLN A 438 -8.06 -21.52 -2.50
C GLN A 438 -7.23 -21.45 -1.23
N PHE A 439 -7.67 -22.17 -0.22
CA PHE A 439 -6.93 -22.44 1.01
C PHE A 439 -6.77 -23.94 1.18
N THR A 440 -5.62 -24.37 1.69
CA THR A 440 -5.31 -25.78 1.90
C THR A 440 -4.61 -25.96 3.23
N ASP A 441 -5.16 -26.82 4.08
CA ASP A 441 -4.43 -27.29 5.25
C ASP A 441 -3.30 -28.22 4.77
N LEU A 442 -2.06 -27.80 4.99
CA LEU A 442 -0.83 -28.55 4.77
C LEU A 442 -0.31 -29.24 6.04
N GLY A 443 -1.06 -29.15 7.15
CA GLY A 443 -0.80 -29.82 8.42
C GLY A 443 -0.92 -31.34 8.37
N THR A 444 -0.68 -31.96 9.52
CA THR A 444 -0.94 -33.37 9.78
C THR A 444 -2.45 -33.57 9.79
N ALA A 445 -2.95 -34.52 9.00
CA ALA A 445 -4.39 -34.81 8.95
C ALA A 445 -4.79 -35.70 10.13
N ASP A 446 -5.25 -35.10 11.22
CA ASP A 446 -5.65 -35.75 12.47
C ASP A 446 -6.88 -35.09 13.14
N SER A 447 -7.71 -34.40 12.37
CA SER A 447 -8.89 -33.63 12.84
C SER A 447 -8.51 -32.44 13.75
N LEU A 448 -7.27 -31.96 13.66
CA LEU A 448 -6.75 -30.86 14.47
C LEU A 448 -5.91 -29.93 13.59
N GLY A 449 -6.52 -28.88 13.06
CA GLY A 449 -5.96 -28.09 11.97
C GLY A 449 -6.05 -26.59 12.14
N THR A 450 -5.51 -25.89 11.15
CA THR A 450 -5.44 -24.43 11.12
C THR A 450 -6.82 -23.79 11.12
N PHE A 451 -6.92 -22.62 11.75
CA PHE A 451 -8.09 -21.76 11.64
C PHE A 451 -7.91 -20.68 10.58
N LEU A 452 -9.00 -20.36 9.90
CA LEU A 452 -9.10 -19.34 8.88
C LEU A 452 -10.35 -18.50 9.11
N ASP A 453 -10.20 -17.19 8.93
CA ASP A 453 -11.29 -16.22 9.10
C ASP A 453 -11.03 -14.93 8.28
N ASP A 454 -12.02 -14.05 8.19
CA ASP A 454 -11.99 -12.72 7.56
C ASP A 454 -11.36 -12.68 6.15
N VAL A 455 -11.69 -13.66 5.31
CA VAL A 455 -11.15 -13.76 3.95
C VAL A 455 -11.75 -12.68 3.06
N LYS A 456 -10.89 -11.79 2.55
CA LYS A 456 -11.29 -10.69 1.68
C LYS A 456 -10.53 -10.73 0.36
N LEU A 457 -11.26 -10.66 -0.75
CA LEU A 457 -10.69 -10.35 -2.06
C LEU A 457 -11.27 -9.03 -2.57
N SER A 458 -10.42 -8.02 -2.75
CA SER A 458 -10.82 -6.71 -3.25
C SER A 458 -10.22 -6.46 -4.63
N GLN A 459 -11.03 -5.98 -5.57
CA GLN A 459 -10.53 -5.45 -6.84
C GLN A 459 -9.91 -4.07 -6.61
N THR A 460 -8.81 -3.80 -7.29
CA THR A 460 -8.29 -2.45 -7.43
C THR A 460 -9.16 -1.72 -8.45
N SER A 461 -10.00 -0.81 -7.97
CA SER A 461 -10.89 0.00 -8.79
C SER A 461 -10.15 1.24 -9.23
N CYS A 462 -9.78 1.29 -10.51
CA CYS A 462 -9.20 2.47 -11.12
C CYS A 462 -10.33 3.46 -11.45
N VAL A 463 -10.44 4.55 -10.69
CA VAL A 463 -11.35 5.64 -11.05
C VAL A 463 -10.71 6.37 -12.24
N ASN A 464 -11.40 6.34 -13.38
CA ASN A 464 -11.02 7.08 -14.59
C ASN A 464 -11.45 8.53 -14.52
#